data_AF-A0A945HSL6-F1
#
_entry.id   AF-A0A945HSL6-F1
#
_cell.length_a   1.000
_cell.length_b   1.000
_cell.length_c   1.000
_cell.angle_alpha   90.00
_cell.angle_beta   90.00
_cell.angle_gamma   90.00
#
_symmetry.space_group_name_H-M   'P 1'
#
loop_
_entity.id
_entity.type
_entity.pdbx_description
1 polymer ?
#
loop_
_entity_poly.entity_id
_entity_poly.type
_entity_poly.pdbx_seq_one_letter_code
_entity_poly.pdbx_strand_id
1 'polypeptide(L)'
;MKYLSKMLFGFSLVLLSGCVMQKDSADQSIQLDARQVYDNSRFEYERELVLFRELNETKDPVAAQTIEKKIKDEVLLKNEQYNEEHKQQWFGKRWVHSNSYENFPFIQYKKHLDLYIKKLDSVRDKMYWKSEGVGYLISQLVKELESVRRYIVTNPNYQREHRMIEQQKLQAKVVQNEKILKKANKSHKADSKK
;
A
#
# COMPACT_ATOMS: atom_id res chain seq x y z
N MET A 1 -29.49 -67.05 35.42
CA MET A 1 -28.44 -66.29 34.70
C MET A 1 -29.08 -65.58 33.52
N LYS A 2 -29.18 -64.25 33.55
CA LYS A 2 -29.45 -63.32 32.43
C LYS A 2 -29.69 -61.91 33.00
N TYR A 3 -28.62 -61.12 33.16
CA TYR A 3 -28.70 -59.66 33.30
C TYR A 3 -27.43 -59.03 32.71
N LEU A 4 -27.20 -59.25 31.42
CA LEU A 4 -26.29 -58.46 30.59
C LEU A 4 -27.08 -57.28 30.02
N SER A 5 -27.44 -56.33 30.88
CA SER A 5 -28.02 -55.05 30.45
C SER A 5 -27.97 -54.05 31.61
N LYS A 6 -26.76 -53.67 32.03
CA LYS A 6 -26.56 -52.41 32.73
C LYS A 6 -25.46 -51.65 32.01
N MET A 7 -25.94 -50.82 31.09
CA MET A 7 -25.47 -49.45 30.90
C MET A 7 -23.95 -49.29 30.76
N LEU A 8 -23.49 -49.55 29.54
CA LEU A 8 -22.43 -48.77 28.89
C LEU A 8 -22.91 -47.31 28.71
N PHE A 9 -23.11 -46.58 29.79
CA PHE A 9 -23.41 -45.13 29.79
C PHE A 9 -22.39 -44.38 30.65
N GLY A 10 -21.11 -44.63 30.40
CA GLY A 10 -20.03 -44.01 31.16
C GLY A 10 -18.73 -43.79 30.39
N PHE A 11 -18.72 -43.94 29.05
CA PHE A 11 -17.47 -43.91 28.28
C PHE A 11 -17.56 -43.25 26.89
N SER A 12 -18.47 -42.30 26.67
CA SER A 12 -18.50 -41.56 25.39
C SER A 12 -18.55 -40.03 25.50
N LEU A 13 -18.41 -39.44 26.69
CA LEU A 13 -18.45 -37.99 26.87
C LEU A 13 -17.10 -37.37 27.28
N VAL A 14 -15.98 -37.93 26.78
CA VAL A 14 -14.64 -37.33 26.99
C VAL A 14 -13.81 -37.25 25.70
N LEU A 15 -14.38 -37.53 24.52
CA LEU A 15 -13.63 -37.42 23.26
C LEU A 15 -14.34 -36.46 22.31
N LEU A 16 -13.62 -35.38 21.96
CA LEU A 16 -13.79 -34.45 20.82
C LEU A 16 -14.29 -33.02 21.10
N SER A 17 -13.95 -32.40 22.23
CA SER A 17 -13.93 -30.92 22.31
C SER A 17 -12.66 -30.27 21.73
N GLY A 18 -11.70 -31.06 21.21
CA GLY A 18 -10.36 -30.61 20.85
C GLY A 18 -9.95 -30.67 19.37
N CYS A 19 -10.83 -31.02 18.43
CA CYS A 19 -10.42 -31.20 17.03
C CYS A 19 -11.38 -30.67 15.95
N VAL A 20 -12.28 -29.73 16.30
CA VAL A 20 -13.16 -29.06 15.31
C VAL A 20 -13.01 -27.53 15.33
N MET A 21 -12.36 -26.92 16.33
CA MET A 21 -12.34 -25.44 16.47
C MET A 21 -11.18 -24.69 15.78
N GLN A 22 -10.23 -25.37 15.13
CA GLN A 22 -9.07 -24.67 14.55
C GLN A 22 -9.36 -24.03 13.18
N LYS A 23 -10.32 -24.56 12.43
CA LYS A 23 -10.66 -24.06 11.10
C LYS A 23 -11.50 -22.78 11.18
N ASP A 24 -12.53 -22.79 12.04
CA ASP A 24 -13.42 -21.63 12.21
C ASP A 24 -12.73 -20.45 12.91
N SER A 25 -11.79 -20.70 13.84
CA SER A 25 -11.02 -19.63 14.50
C SER A 25 -10.00 -18.97 13.57
N ALA A 26 -9.35 -19.75 12.70
CA ALA A 26 -8.46 -19.20 11.67
C ALA A 26 -9.24 -18.34 10.67
N ASP A 27 -10.38 -18.82 10.18
CA ASP A 27 -11.25 -18.06 9.26
C ASP A 27 -11.81 -16.78 9.92
N GLN A 28 -12.18 -16.83 11.20
CA GLN A 28 -12.60 -15.63 11.95
C GLN A 28 -11.46 -14.61 12.11
N SER A 29 -10.24 -15.05 12.46
CA SER A 29 -9.10 -14.13 12.55
C SER A 29 -8.79 -13.46 11.21
N ILE A 30 -8.85 -14.20 10.10
CA ILE A 30 -8.62 -13.66 8.76
C ILE A 30 -9.70 -12.62 8.42
N GLN A 31 -10.97 -12.87 8.79
CA GLN A 31 -12.05 -11.90 8.57
C GLN A 31 -11.91 -10.63 9.41
N LEU A 32 -11.47 -10.74 10.66
CA LEU A 32 -11.23 -9.59 11.54
C LEU A 32 -10.05 -8.76 11.03
N ASP A 33 -8.94 -9.39 10.65
CA ASP A 33 -7.79 -8.72 10.05
C ASP A 33 -8.19 -8.01 8.74
N ALA A 34 -8.95 -8.69 7.88
CA ALA A 34 -9.51 -8.12 6.65
C ALA A 34 -10.36 -6.90 6.94
N ARG A 35 -11.21 -6.98 7.97
CA ARG A 35 -12.10 -5.89 8.34
C ARG A 35 -11.32 -4.68 8.85
N GLN A 36 -10.32 -4.91 9.71
CA GLN A 36 -9.48 -3.86 10.24
C GLN A 36 -8.69 -3.15 9.12
N VAL A 37 -8.11 -3.92 8.19
CA VAL A 37 -7.39 -3.32 7.05
C VAL A 37 -8.34 -2.55 6.14
N TYR A 38 -9.54 -3.06 5.90
CA TYR A 38 -10.59 -2.34 5.16
C TYR A 38 -10.96 -1.02 5.84
N ASP A 39 -11.32 -1.04 7.12
CA ASP A 39 -11.77 0.15 7.84
C ASP A 39 -10.65 1.20 7.94
N ASN A 40 -9.41 0.78 8.22
CA ASN A 40 -8.25 1.68 8.24
C ASN A 40 -7.97 2.31 6.86
N SER A 41 -8.02 1.50 5.79
CA SER A 41 -7.76 1.99 4.43
C SER A 41 -8.87 2.94 3.96
N ARG A 42 -10.11 2.65 4.33
CA ARG A 42 -11.25 3.50 4.02
C ARG A 42 -11.15 4.83 4.74
N PHE A 43 -10.83 4.81 6.04
CA PHE A 43 -10.65 6.01 6.84
C PHE A 43 -9.51 6.87 6.31
N GLU A 44 -8.38 6.25 5.99
CA GLU A 44 -7.20 6.93 5.44
C GLU A 44 -7.55 7.74 4.18
N TYR A 45 -8.37 7.21 3.27
CA TYR A 45 -8.69 7.86 1.98
C TYR A 45 -10.11 8.43 1.90
N GLU A 46 -10.82 8.56 3.03
CA GLU A 46 -12.24 8.93 3.05
C GLU A 46 -12.50 10.25 2.32
N ARG A 47 -11.69 11.27 2.63
CA ARG A 47 -11.82 12.61 2.05
C ARG A 47 -11.54 12.59 0.55
N GLU A 48 -10.48 11.92 0.11
CA GLU A 48 -10.15 11.87 -1.32
C GLU A 48 -11.22 11.11 -2.10
N LEU A 49 -11.72 9.99 -1.57
CA LEU A 49 -12.79 9.23 -2.22
C LEU A 49 -14.02 10.09 -2.46
N VAL A 50 -14.39 10.97 -1.51
CA VAL A 50 -15.47 11.94 -1.67
C VAL A 50 -15.13 12.94 -2.78
N LEU A 51 -13.97 13.59 -2.72
CA LEU A 51 -13.54 14.58 -3.72
C LEU A 51 -13.47 13.98 -5.13
N PHE A 52 -13.03 12.73 -5.27
CA PHE A 52 -12.95 12.05 -6.56
C PHE A 52 -14.32 11.67 -7.12
N ARG A 53 -15.27 11.26 -6.27
CA ARG A 53 -16.65 11.05 -6.69
C ARG A 53 -17.29 12.36 -7.13
N GLU A 54 -17.14 13.41 -6.34
CA GLU A 54 -17.62 14.77 -6.69
C GLU A 54 -17.05 15.23 -8.04
N LEU A 55 -15.74 15.06 -8.25
CA LEU A 55 -15.09 15.45 -9.51
C LEU A 55 -15.68 14.70 -10.71
N ASN A 56 -15.92 13.38 -10.58
CA ASN A 56 -16.46 12.56 -11.66
C ASN A 56 -17.93 12.87 -11.99
N GLU A 57 -18.70 13.33 -11.00
CA GLU A 57 -20.12 13.66 -11.16
C GLU A 57 -20.34 15.12 -11.59
N THR A 58 -19.36 15.99 -11.36
CA THR A 58 -19.43 17.42 -11.67
C THR A 58 -19.35 17.67 -13.18
N LYS A 59 -20.38 18.34 -13.72
CA LYS A 59 -20.43 18.78 -15.13
C LYS A 59 -20.02 20.23 -15.34
N ASP A 60 -19.98 21.02 -14.26
CA ASP A 60 -19.58 22.43 -14.30
C ASP A 60 -18.04 22.54 -14.28
N PRO A 61 -17.43 23.15 -15.31
CA PRO A 61 -15.98 23.35 -15.37
C PRO A 61 -15.41 24.13 -14.18
N VAL A 62 -16.14 25.11 -13.63
CA VAL A 62 -15.64 25.96 -12.53
C VAL A 62 -15.62 25.19 -11.21
N ALA A 63 -16.70 24.46 -10.92
CA ALA A 63 -16.75 23.54 -9.80
C ALA A 63 -15.67 22.44 -9.91
N ALA A 64 -15.49 21.86 -11.11
CA ALA A 64 -14.47 20.84 -11.35
C ALA A 64 -13.06 21.35 -11.02
N GLN A 65 -12.68 22.53 -11.52
CA GLN A 65 -11.38 23.15 -11.20
C GLN A 65 -11.19 23.40 -9.69
N THR A 66 -12.27 23.76 -8.99
CA THR A 66 -12.24 23.96 -7.54
C THR A 66 -11.98 22.64 -6.81
N ILE A 67 -12.62 21.55 -7.25
CA ILE A 67 -12.40 20.21 -6.70
C ILE A 67 -10.99 19.72 -7.01
N GLU A 68 -10.48 19.93 -8.23
CA GLU A 68 -9.10 19.59 -8.59
C GLU A 68 -8.08 20.30 -7.71
N LYS A 69 -8.32 21.57 -7.37
CA LYS A 69 -7.49 22.31 -6.42
C LYS A 69 -7.52 21.69 -5.03
N LYS A 70 -8.71 21.32 -4.52
CA LYS A 70 -8.84 20.63 -3.22
C LYS A 70 -8.10 19.30 -3.20
N ILE A 71 -8.17 18.51 -4.28
CA ILE A 71 -7.43 17.25 -4.41
C ILE A 71 -5.92 17.52 -4.34
N LYS A 72 -5.45 18.55 -5.04
CA LYS A 72 -4.02 18.93 -4.99
C LYS A 72 -3.61 19.32 -3.57
N ASP A 73 -4.40 20.15 -2.90
CA ASP A 73 -4.09 20.58 -1.52
C ASP A 73 -4.05 19.38 -0.56
N GLU A 74 -4.93 18.40 -0.73
CA GLU A 74 -4.92 17.16 0.05
C GLU A 74 -3.66 16.32 -0.18
N VAL A 75 -3.23 16.17 -1.44
CA VAL A 75 -1.99 15.46 -1.79
C VAL A 75 -0.77 16.12 -1.14
N LEU A 76 -0.73 17.46 -1.08
CA LEU A 76 0.35 18.20 -0.44
C LEU A 76 0.33 18.01 1.09
N LEU A 77 -0.84 18.08 1.71
CA LEU A 77 -1.01 17.88 3.14
C LEU A 77 -0.58 16.46 3.56
N LYS A 78 -0.96 15.43 2.80
CA LYS A 78 -0.51 14.06 3.04
C LYS A 78 1.00 13.91 2.87
N ASN A 79 1.60 14.59 1.91
CA ASN A 79 3.05 14.56 1.76
C ASN A 79 3.77 15.11 3.00
N GLU A 80 3.25 16.20 3.60
CA GLU A 80 3.76 16.73 4.87
C GLU A 80 3.64 15.68 5.98
N GLN A 81 2.47 15.07 6.15
CA GLN A 81 2.24 14.00 7.14
C GLN A 81 3.21 12.84 6.97
N TYR A 82 3.37 12.32 5.75
CA TYR A 82 4.29 11.21 5.47
C TYR A 82 5.75 11.57 5.78
N ASN A 83 6.14 12.82 5.52
CA ASN A 83 7.47 13.32 5.84
C ASN A 83 7.67 13.48 7.35
N GLU A 84 6.66 13.90 8.09
CA GLU A 84 6.68 13.97 9.55
C GLU A 84 6.75 12.58 10.19
N GLU A 85 5.94 11.62 9.73
CA GLU A 85 5.99 10.23 10.17
C GLU A 85 7.38 9.62 9.93
N HIS A 86 7.95 9.86 8.75
CA HIS A 86 9.32 9.47 8.42
C HIS A 86 10.36 10.21 9.28
N LYS A 87 10.07 11.38 9.86
CA LYS A 87 10.97 12.05 10.81
C LYS A 87 10.82 11.45 12.21
N GLN A 88 9.59 11.15 12.65
CA GLN A 88 9.28 10.63 13.98
C GLN A 88 9.73 9.17 14.20
N GLN A 89 9.66 8.31 13.18
CA GLN A 89 10.10 6.91 13.29
C GLN A 89 11.62 6.74 13.56
N TRP A 90 12.41 7.80 13.48
CA TRP A 90 13.88 7.73 13.34
C TRP A 90 14.68 8.29 14.52
N PHE A 91 14.06 8.57 15.67
CA PHE A 91 14.75 8.90 16.94
C PHE A 91 15.53 7.71 17.54
N GLY A 92 16.34 6.99 16.75
CA GLY A 92 17.14 5.87 17.24
C GLY A 92 18.21 5.27 16.30
N LYS A 93 18.29 5.60 15.00
CA LYS A 93 19.32 5.04 14.10
C LYS A 93 19.90 6.08 13.13
N ARG A 94 21.23 6.07 13.04
CA ARG A 94 22.15 6.91 12.25
C ARG A 94 21.66 7.17 10.81
N TRP A 95 21.74 8.43 10.38
CA TRP A 95 21.42 8.93 9.03
C TRP A 95 22.04 8.07 7.93
N VAL A 96 21.22 7.46 7.05
CA VAL A 96 21.75 6.93 5.79
C VAL A 96 20.87 7.18 4.56
N HIS A 97 19.54 7.34 4.64
CA HIS A 97 18.74 7.60 3.42
C HIS A 97 17.66 8.65 3.71
N SER A 98 17.80 9.85 3.15
CA SER A 98 16.71 10.82 3.07
C SER A 98 15.50 10.17 2.40
N ASN A 99 14.28 10.54 2.80
CA ASN A 99 13.08 10.14 2.06
C ASN A 99 13.28 10.62 0.60
N SER A 100 13.57 9.67 -0.30
CA SER A 100 13.90 9.97 -1.69
C SER A 100 12.77 10.67 -2.46
N TYR A 101 11.57 10.73 -1.87
CA TYR A 101 10.39 11.37 -2.43
C TYR A 101 9.88 12.57 -1.64
N GLU A 102 10.60 13.05 -0.62
CA GLU A 102 10.16 14.17 0.26
C GLU A 102 9.69 15.39 -0.55
N ASN A 103 10.37 15.66 -1.67
CA ASN A 103 10.10 16.77 -2.58
C ASN A 103 9.26 16.38 -3.82
N PHE A 104 8.67 15.19 -3.83
CA PHE A 104 7.83 14.68 -4.93
C PHE A 104 6.47 14.20 -4.39
N PRO A 105 5.59 15.14 -3.98
CA PRO A 105 4.31 14.83 -3.32
C PRO A 105 3.43 13.85 -4.09
N PHE A 106 3.30 14.01 -5.41
CA PHE A 106 2.40 13.17 -6.20
C PHE A 106 2.96 11.75 -6.37
N ILE A 107 4.29 11.62 -6.48
CA ILE A 107 4.94 10.30 -6.50
C ILE A 107 4.83 9.61 -5.15
N GLN A 108 5.05 10.34 -4.06
CA GLN A 108 4.93 9.80 -2.71
C GLN A 108 3.49 9.37 -2.43
N TYR A 109 2.50 10.22 -2.75
CA TYR A 109 1.09 9.89 -2.64
C TYR A 109 0.73 8.62 -3.41
N LYS A 110 1.14 8.50 -4.68
CA LYS A 110 0.92 7.27 -5.46
C LYS A 110 1.53 6.04 -4.77
N LYS A 111 2.74 6.16 -4.22
CA LYS A 111 3.39 5.03 -3.53
C LYS A 111 2.61 4.60 -2.30
N HIS A 112 2.13 5.54 -1.49
CA HIS A 112 1.27 5.23 -0.35
C HIS A 112 -0.02 4.55 -0.82
N LEU A 113 -0.66 5.08 -1.87
CA LEU A 113 -1.86 4.49 -2.44
C LEU A 113 -1.64 3.05 -2.95
N ASP A 114 -0.55 2.80 -3.69
CA ASP A 114 -0.17 1.45 -4.15
C ASP A 114 0.04 0.49 -2.97
N LEU A 115 0.62 0.94 -1.86
CA LEU A 115 0.84 0.13 -0.67
C LEU A 115 -0.49 -0.28 -0.03
N TYR A 116 -1.45 0.64 0.06
CA TYR A 116 -2.78 0.35 0.62
C TYR A 116 -3.58 -0.60 -0.27
N ILE A 117 -3.59 -0.38 -1.60
CA ILE A 117 -4.20 -1.32 -2.56
C ILE A 117 -3.58 -2.72 -2.40
N LYS A 118 -2.25 -2.82 -2.35
CA LYS A 118 -1.57 -4.10 -2.16
C LYS A 118 -1.89 -4.77 -0.82
N LYS A 119 -2.03 -4.00 0.27
CA LYS A 119 -2.43 -4.53 1.59
C LYS A 119 -3.85 -5.10 1.53
N LEU A 120 -4.78 -4.36 0.94
CA LEU A 120 -6.17 -4.78 0.75
C LEU A 120 -6.26 -6.07 -0.08
N ASP A 121 -5.60 -6.12 -1.23
CA ASP A 121 -5.56 -7.32 -2.08
C ASP A 121 -4.94 -8.52 -1.34
N SER A 122 -3.82 -8.30 -0.66
CA SER A 122 -3.12 -9.35 0.11
C SER A 122 -4.01 -9.98 1.18
N VAL A 123 -4.80 -9.18 1.90
CA VAL A 123 -5.69 -9.71 2.93
C VAL A 123 -6.94 -10.35 2.30
N ARG A 124 -7.52 -9.75 1.26
CA ARG A 124 -8.62 -10.37 0.50
C ARG A 124 -8.22 -11.74 -0.05
N ASP A 125 -7.00 -11.88 -0.56
CA ASP A 125 -6.56 -13.11 -1.19
C ASP A 125 -6.45 -14.29 -0.23
N LYS A 126 -6.30 -14.01 1.07
CA LYS A 126 -6.34 -15.00 2.16
C LYS A 126 -7.75 -15.41 2.56
N MET A 127 -8.78 -14.65 2.16
CA MET A 127 -10.17 -14.95 2.49
C MET A 127 -10.72 -16.06 1.59
N TYR A 128 -11.54 -16.94 2.17
CA TYR A 128 -12.29 -17.96 1.43
C TYR A 128 -13.38 -17.34 0.54
N TRP A 129 -14.23 -16.48 1.12
CA TRP A 129 -15.29 -15.78 0.39
C TRP A 129 -14.85 -14.38 -0.04
N LYS A 130 -14.33 -14.27 -1.27
CA LYS A 130 -13.82 -12.99 -1.81
C LYS A 130 -14.89 -12.07 -2.38
N SER A 131 -16.02 -12.64 -2.81
CA SER A 131 -17.13 -11.94 -3.44
C SER A 131 -18.27 -11.58 -2.49
N GLU A 132 -18.14 -11.89 -1.20
CA GLU A 132 -19.18 -11.68 -0.18
C GLU A 132 -18.62 -10.96 1.04
N GLY A 133 -19.50 -10.40 1.86
CA GLY A 133 -19.15 -9.75 3.12
C GLY A 133 -17.99 -8.75 2.99
N VAL A 134 -16.98 -8.90 3.85
CA VAL A 134 -15.79 -8.03 3.87
C VAL A 134 -14.95 -8.18 2.59
N GLY A 135 -14.91 -9.35 1.96
CA GLY A 135 -14.18 -9.55 0.70
C GLY A 135 -14.76 -8.71 -0.44
N TYR A 136 -16.09 -8.62 -0.51
CA TYR A 136 -16.77 -7.74 -1.45
C TYR A 136 -16.46 -6.26 -1.18
N LEU A 137 -16.54 -5.83 0.08
CA LEU A 137 -16.24 -4.45 0.48
C LEU A 137 -14.81 -4.05 0.13
N ILE A 138 -13.84 -4.92 0.39
CA ILE A 138 -12.44 -4.72 -0.02
C ILE A 138 -12.35 -4.59 -1.54
N SER A 139 -13.02 -5.46 -2.29
CA SER A 139 -12.98 -5.42 -3.76
C SER A 139 -13.55 -4.11 -4.32
N GLN A 140 -14.59 -3.55 -3.69
CA GLN A 140 -15.12 -2.24 -4.08
C GLN A 140 -14.14 -1.11 -3.73
N LEU A 141 -13.58 -1.11 -2.52
CA LEU A 141 -12.61 -0.10 -2.10
C LEU A 141 -11.36 -0.10 -3.00
N VAL A 142 -10.84 -1.28 -3.36
CA VAL A 142 -9.71 -1.41 -4.30
C VAL A 142 -10.04 -0.75 -5.64
N LYS A 143 -11.23 -0.98 -6.21
CA LYS A 143 -11.64 -0.35 -7.48
C LYS A 143 -11.70 1.17 -7.38
N GLU A 144 -12.21 1.69 -6.26
CA GLU A 144 -12.26 3.13 -6.04
C GLU A 144 -10.85 3.74 -5.91
N LEU A 145 -9.98 3.12 -5.11
CA LEU A 145 -8.58 3.55 -4.95
C LEU A 145 -7.79 3.42 -6.26
N GLU A 146 -8.06 2.43 -7.09
CA GLU A 146 -7.48 2.33 -8.43
C GLU A 146 -7.94 3.46 -9.35
N SER A 147 -9.18 3.91 -9.21
CA SER A 147 -9.68 5.08 -9.93
C SER A 147 -8.92 6.35 -9.52
N VAL A 148 -8.73 6.55 -8.21
CA VAL A 148 -7.89 7.63 -7.67
C VAL A 148 -6.47 7.54 -8.22
N ARG A 149 -5.86 6.34 -8.17
CA ARG A 149 -4.51 6.08 -8.66
C ARG A 149 -4.37 6.45 -10.14
N ARG A 150 -5.33 6.06 -10.97
CA ARG A 150 -5.34 6.39 -12.41
C ARG A 150 -5.35 7.90 -12.61
N TYR A 151 -6.23 8.61 -11.90
CA TYR A 151 -6.28 10.07 -11.97
C TYR A 151 -4.94 10.71 -11.59
N ILE A 152 -4.36 10.30 -10.46
CA ILE A 152 -3.08 10.85 -9.98
C ILE A 152 -1.97 10.63 -11.00
N VAL A 153 -1.88 9.44 -11.60
CA VAL A 153 -0.87 9.14 -12.62
C VAL A 153 -1.10 9.96 -13.89
N THR A 154 -2.34 10.24 -14.27
CA THR A 154 -2.63 11.11 -15.42
C THR A 154 -2.46 12.60 -15.13
N ASN A 155 -2.32 13.00 -13.86
CA ASN A 155 -2.20 14.39 -13.48
C ASN A 155 -0.88 15.02 -13.98
N PRO A 156 -0.90 16.25 -14.54
CA PRO A 156 0.31 16.91 -15.03
C PRO A 156 1.42 17.08 -13.98
N ASN A 157 1.07 17.22 -12.69
CA ASN A 157 2.04 17.35 -11.61
C ASN A 157 2.81 16.03 -11.43
N TYR A 158 2.12 14.89 -11.39
CA TYR A 158 2.76 13.58 -11.34
C TYR A 158 3.69 13.36 -12.54
N GLN A 159 3.23 13.68 -13.75
CA GLN A 159 4.03 13.53 -14.97
C GLN A 159 5.27 14.42 -14.98
N ARG A 160 5.20 15.60 -14.35
CA ARG A 160 6.36 16.48 -14.16
C ARG A 160 7.34 15.86 -13.17
N GLU A 161 6.87 15.44 -12.00
CA GLU A 161 7.70 14.80 -10.98
C GLU A 161 8.39 13.54 -11.51
N HIS A 162 7.64 12.70 -12.24
CA HIS A 162 8.17 11.46 -12.80
C HIS A 162 9.33 11.73 -13.77
N ARG A 163 9.17 12.74 -14.64
CA ARG A 163 10.25 13.17 -15.55
C ARG A 163 11.47 13.69 -14.80
N MET A 164 11.29 14.46 -13.73
CA MET A 164 12.40 14.95 -12.91
C MET A 164 13.19 13.80 -12.28
N ILE A 165 12.51 12.81 -11.72
CA ILE A 165 13.16 11.64 -11.13
C ILE A 165 13.91 10.81 -12.18
N GLU A 166 13.30 10.57 -13.35
CA GLU A 166 13.98 9.83 -14.42
C GLU A 166 15.22 10.59 -14.94
N GLN A 167 15.15 11.91 -15.06
CA GLN A 167 16.32 12.73 -15.40
C GLN A 167 17.42 12.62 -14.34
N GLN A 168 17.09 12.67 -13.05
CA GLN A 168 18.05 12.50 -11.96
C GLN A 168 18.74 11.12 -12.02
N LYS A 169 17.97 10.06 -12.30
CA LYS A 169 18.52 8.69 -12.46
C LYS A 169 19.47 8.60 -13.66
N LEU A 170 19.11 9.21 -14.79
CA LEU A 170 19.95 9.21 -15.98
C LEU A 170 21.26 9.96 -15.73
N GLN A 171 21.20 11.14 -15.11
CA GLN A 171 22.38 11.91 -14.72
C GLN A 171 23.29 11.10 -13.77
N ALA A 172 22.72 10.44 -12.78
CA ALA A 172 23.48 9.58 -11.86
C ALA A 172 24.21 8.44 -12.58
N LYS A 173 23.54 7.78 -13.54
CA LYS A 173 24.14 6.73 -14.38
C LYS A 173 25.30 7.27 -15.23
N VAL A 174 25.13 8.44 -15.85
CA VAL A 174 26.20 9.08 -16.65
C VAL A 174 27.41 9.37 -15.78
N VAL A 175 27.22 9.99 -14.61
CA VAL A 175 28.30 10.28 -13.65
C VAL A 175 28.99 8.99 -13.18
N GLN A 176 28.24 7.92 -12.94
CA GLN A 176 28.81 6.64 -12.54
C GLN A 176 29.66 6.03 -13.67
N ASN A 177 29.17 6.05 -14.91
CA ASN A 177 29.90 5.55 -16.08
C ASN A 177 31.18 6.35 -16.33
N GLU A 178 31.14 7.67 -16.19
CA GLU A 178 32.34 8.52 -16.28
C GLU A 178 33.38 8.18 -15.21
N LYS A 179 32.94 7.89 -13.98
CA LYS A 179 33.85 7.45 -12.90
C LYS A 179 34.50 6.11 -13.22
N ILE A 180 33.76 5.18 -13.82
CA ILE A 180 34.28 3.87 -14.24
C ILE A 180 35.32 4.06 -15.35
N LEU A 181 35.00 4.84 -16.39
CA LEU A 181 35.91 5.14 -17.50
C LEU A 181 37.20 5.84 -17.03
N LYS A 182 37.09 6.80 -16.10
CA LYS A 182 38.26 7.47 -15.50
C LYS A 182 39.12 6.52 -14.67
N LYS A 183 38.54 5.52 -14.00
CA LYS A 183 39.30 4.47 -13.29
C LYS A 183 40.01 3.52 -14.25
N ALA A 184 39.32 3.04 -15.29
CA ALA A 184 39.90 2.16 -16.31
C ALA A 184 41.04 2.83 -17.10
N ASN A 185 40.91 4.12 -17.43
CA ASN A 185 41.99 4.86 -18.10
C ASN A 185 43.19 5.12 -17.19
N LYS A 186 43.00 5.18 -15.87
CA LYS A 186 44.12 5.30 -14.91
C LYS A 186 44.85 3.98 -14.72
N SER A 187 44.17 2.84 -14.72
CA SER A 187 44.83 1.52 -14.66
C SER A 187 45.62 1.22 -15.94
N HIS A 188 45.07 1.52 -17.11
CA HIS A 188 45.78 1.32 -18.39
C HIS A 188 47.08 2.15 -18.51
N LYS A 189 47.11 3.38 -17.97
CA LYS A 189 48.33 4.21 -17.93
C LYS A 189 49.37 3.74 -16.91
N ALA A 190 48.97 2.95 -15.91
CA ALA A 190 49.89 2.38 -14.92
C ALA A 190 50.57 1.12 -15.47
N ASP A 191 49.85 0.31 -16.24
CA ASP A 191 50.40 -0.89 -16.88
C ASP A 191 51.29 -0.57 -18.08
N SER A 192 51.05 0.54 -18.80
CA SER A 192 51.89 0.96 -19.94
C SER A 192 53.24 1.61 -19.56
N LYS A 193 53.58 1.65 -18.26
CA LYS A 193 54.82 2.25 -17.73
C LYS A 193 55.77 1.24 -17.06
N LYS A 194 55.45 -0.05 -17.11
CA LYS A 194 56.35 -1.16 -16.75
C LYS A 194 56.91 -1.79 -18.02
#